data_AF-A0A956MIX3-F1
#
_entry.id   AF-A0A956MIX3-F1
#
_cell.length_a   1.000
_cell.length_b   1.000
_cell.length_c   1.000
_cell.angle_alpha   90.00
_cell.angle_beta   90.00
_cell.angle_gamma   90.00
#
_symmetry.space_group_name_H-M   'P 1'
#
loop_
_entity.id
_entity.type
_entity.pdbx_description
1 polymer ?
#
loop_
_entity_poly.entity_id
_entity_poly.type
_entity_poly.pdbx_seq_one_letter_code
_entity_poly.pdbx_strand_id
1 'polypeptide(L)'
;MHRSQTDLFSGEHAALERSAVAPAPASPELQELAGRLPPRLRLGTSSWSFPGWAGIVYDRRAPESLLARKGLEPYARHPLLRAVGVDRTFYEPLPTLAFREYADAVPADFRFVVKADRRLTIPHLAGPDHPFGAPPPPGEREQRVRARGGIHSANPLFLDAEYARRAVVEPVQSGLGARLAVLLLQFPPLDPAIVGGPGAFAGRLRQFLARMPSALTVAVEVRTPALLTAAYRDALEAYGAVHAFTVHPTMPPLRQQQAQVSMASGRPLVVRWMLGHGLSYEDARDRYAPFDALVAEDVTARRWIADLVGEALDADRDAYVIVNNKAEGSSPLSIVKLARLLAREASA
;
A
#
# COMPACT_ATOMS: atom_id res chain seq x y z
N MET A 1 49.74 -21.38 14.44
CA MET A 1 48.71 -20.39 14.83
C MET A 1 47.38 -21.11 14.99
N HIS A 2 47.02 -21.47 16.23
CA HIS A 2 45.73 -22.08 16.56
C HIS A 2 44.68 -20.95 16.64
N ARG A 3 43.69 -20.92 15.74
CA ARG A 3 42.46 -20.15 15.96
C ARG A 3 41.58 -20.98 16.87
N SER A 4 41.14 -20.42 18.01
CA SER A 4 40.27 -21.13 18.95
C SER A 4 38.86 -21.27 18.36
N GLN A 5 38.16 -22.36 18.68
CA GLN A 5 36.78 -22.59 18.23
C GLN A 5 35.81 -21.47 18.69
N THR A 6 36.15 -20.81 19.80
CA THR A 6 35.47 -19.61 20.33
C THR A 6 35.61 -18.36 19.45
N ASP A 7 36.69 -18.21 18.67
CA ASP A 7 36.87 -17.10 17.73
C ASP A 7 36.02 -17.23 16.46
N LEU A 8 35.60 -18.46 16.12
CA LEU A 8 34.74 -18.72 14.96
C LEU A 8 33.30 -18.27 15.24
N PHE A 9 32.77 -18.61 16.42
CA PHE A 9 31.41 -18.23 16.84
C PHE A 9 31.28 -16.74 17.17
N SER A 10 32.32 -16.10 17.70
CA SER A 10 32.33 -14.64 17.90
C SER A 10 32.42 -13.87 16.59
N GLY A 11 33.13 -14.40 15.59
CA GLY A 11 33.21 -13.85 14.23
C GLY A 11 31.88 -13.96 13.46
N GLU A 12 31.18 -15.08 13.57
CA GLU A 12 29.83 -15.25 13.01
C GLU A 12 28.79 -14.37 13.70
N HIS A 13 28.79 -14.29 15.03
CA HIS A 13 27.90 -13.38 15.77
C HIS A 13 28.17 -11.91 15.42
N ALA A 14 29.43 -11.49 15.35
CA ALA A 14 29.78 -10.11 14.99
C ALA A 14 29.50 -9.79 13.51
N ALA A 15 29.47 -10.78 12.62
CA ALA A 15 29.06 -10.63 11.22
C ALA A 15 27.52 -10.61 11.08
N LEU A 16 26.80 -11.42 11.88
CA LEU A 16 25.35 -11.42 12.00
C LEU A 16 24.83 -10.10 12.56
N GLU A 17 25.44 -9.57 13.63
CA GLU A 17 25.15 -8.25 14.20
C GLU A 17 25.45 -7.11 13.22
N ARG A 18 26.52 -7.20 12.42
CA ARG A 18 26.81 -6.23 11.34
C ARG A 18 25.83 -6.32 10.16
N SER A 19 25.15 -7.45 10.00
CA SER A 19 24.11 -7.67 8.98
C SER A 19 22.71 -7.22 9.41
N ALA A 20 22.46 -7.07 10.72
CA ALA A 20 21.18 -6.61 11.23
C ALA A 20 21.07 -5.08 11.17
N VAL A 21 19.89 -4.58 10.83
CA VAL A 21 19.54 -3.15 10.92
C VAL A 21 18.64 -3.00 12.14
N ALA A 22 18.95 -2.06 13.03
CA ALA A 22 18.18 -1.82 14.24
C ALA A 22 17.16 -0.70 13.99
N PRO A 23 16.08 -0.61 14.79
CA PRO A 23 15.20 0.56 14.72
C PRO A 23 15.94 1.81 15.17
N ALA A 24 15.65 2.95 14.55
CA ALA A 24 16.07 4.25 15.06
C ALA A 24 15.43 4.47 16.46
N PRO A 25 16.16 5.04 17.44
CA PRO A 25 15.58 5.38 18.73
C PRO A 25 14.42 6.37 18.57
N ALA A 26 13.24 6.01 19.08
CA ALA A 26 12.09 6.89 19.07
C ALA A 26 12.22 7.95 20.17
N SER A 27 12.06 9.23 19.82
CA SER A 27 12.07 10.32 20.80
C SER A 27 10.88 10.20 21.76
N PRO A 28 10.97 10.73 23.01
CA PRO A 28 9.86 10.74 23.95
C PRO A 28 8.58 11.36 23.37
N GLU A 29 8.71 12.43 22.58
CA GLU A 29 7.58 13.13 21.94
C GLU A 29 6.89 12.25 20.91
N LEU A 30 7.64 11.41 20.19
CA LEU A 30 7.08 10.46 19.23
C LEU A 30 6.32 9.33 19.92
N GLN A 31 6.83 8.86 21.07
CA GLN A 31 6.15 7.85 21.89
C GLN A 31 4.86 8.40 22.50
N GLU A 32 4.89 9.62 23.05
CA GLU A 32 3.71 10.30 23.58
C GLU A 32 2.66 10.51 22.49
N LEU A 33 3.08 10.98 21.31
CA LEU A 33 2.18 11.15 20.16
C LEU A 33 1.52 9.83 19.78
N ALA A 34 2.27 8.73 19.71
CA ALA A 34 1.73 7.42 19.40
C ALA A 34 0.70 6.94 20.45
N GLY A 35 0.96 7.21 21.74
CA GLY A 35 0.07 6.87 22.85
C GLY A 35 -1.27 7.61 22.82
N ARG A 36 -1.35 8.75 22.13
CA ARG A 36 -2.60 9.53 21.94
C ARG A 36 -3.45 9.05 20.77
N LEU A 37 -2.91 8.22 19.87
CA LEU A 37 -3.65 7.77 18.70
C LEU A 37 -4.52 6.54 19.03
N PRO A 38 -5.77 6.49 18.53
CA PRO A 38 -6.65 5.35 18.77
C PRO A 38 -6.05 4.02 18.26
N PRO A 39 -6.29 2.89 18.96
CA PRO A 39 -5.75 1.58 18.58
C PRO A 39 -6.27 1.07 17.22
N ARG A 40 -7.39 1.60 16.74
CA ARG A 40 -8.05 1.21 15.48
C ARG A 40 -7.53 1.96 14.26
N LEU A 41 -6.80 3.06 14.47
CA LEU A 41 -6.04 3.76 13.45
C LEU A 41 -4.69 3.09 13.23
N ARG A 42 -4.41 2.65 12.01
CA ARG A 42 -3.14 2.01 11.66
C ARG A 42 -2.52 2.75 10.48
N LEU A 43 -1.45 3.48 10.78
CA LEU A 43 -0.66 4.21 9.82
C LEU A 43 0.50 3.34 9.33
N GLY A 44 0.79 3.43 8.04
CA GLY A 44 1.82 2.63 7.41
C GLY A 44 2.33 3.23 6.12
N THR A 45 3.37 2.62 5.59
CA THR A 45 4.02 3.03 4.34
C THR A 45 3.78 2.01 3.24
N SER A 46 4.00 2.36 1.97
CA SER A 46 3.78 1.44 0.83
C SER A 46 4.78 0.26 0.75
N SER A 47 5.90 0.35 1.47
CA SER A 47 6.97 -0.65 1.59
C SER A 47 7.92 -0.19 2.69
N TRP A 48 8.80 -1.05 3.20
CA TRP A 48 9.76 -0.70 4.27
C TRP A 48 11.19 -0.44 3.77
N SER A 49 11.55 -0.80 2.55
CA SER A 49 12.95 -1.01 2.16
C SER A 49 13.76 0.22 1.71
N PHE A 50 13.57 1.40 2.32
CA PHE A 50 14.20 2.65 1.84
C PHE A 50 15.46 3.07 2.63
N PRO A 51 16.64 3.17 1.98
CA PRO A 51 17.88 3.58 2.64
C PRO A 51 17.87 5.00 3.22
N GLY A 52 17.06 5.91 2.66
CA GLY A 52 16.94 7.29 3.15
C GLY A 52 16.25 7.40 4.51
N TRP A 53 15.67 6.32 5.05
CA TRP A 53 15.05 6.35 6.37
C TRP A 53 16.03 6.11 7.52
N ALA A 54 17.34 6.17 7.25
CA ALA A 54 18.37 6.20 8.27
C ALA A 54 18.17 7.41 9.20
N GLY A 55 18.17 7.20 10.51
CA GLY A 55 17.85 8.19 11.53
C GLY A 55 16.35 8.50 11.69
N ILE A 56 15.47 7.89 10.87
CA ILE A 56 14.01 8.08 10.93
C ILE A 56 13.33 6.79 11.37
N VAL A 57 13.60 5.69 10.65
CA VAL A 57 13.07 4.34 10.94
C VAL A 57 14.21 3.39 11.32
N TYR A 58 15.38 3.55 10.70
CA TYR A 58 16.53 2.68 10.87
C TYR A 58 17.65 3.42 11.59
N ASP A 59 18.40 2.74 12.45
CA ASP A 59 19.55 3.28 13.19
C ASP A 59 20.65 3.81 12.26
N ARG A 60 20.80 3.19 11.08
CA ARG A 60 21.84 3.53 10.10
C ARG A 60 21.35 3.35 8.67
N ARG A 61 22.12 3.89 7.74
CA ARG A 61 21.92 3.63 6.31
C ARG A 61 22.31 2.19 5.99
N ALA A 62 21.46 1.50 5.25
CA ALA A 62 21.66 0.14 4.80
C ALA A 62 21.21 -0.03 3.34
N PRO A 63 21.77 -0.99 2.57
CA PRO A 63 21.31 -1.27 1.22
C PRO A 63 19.84 -1.67 1.18
N GLU A 64 19.12 -1.26 0.13
CA GLU A 64 17.70 -1.61 -0.07
C GLU A 64 17.47 -3.13 -0.02
N SER A 65 18.37 -3.93 -0.61
CA SER A 65 18.28 -5.40 -0.59
C SER A 65 18.40 -6.00 0.81
N LEU A 66 19.13 -5.34 1.71
CA LEU A 66 19.19 -5.75 3.11
C LEU A 66 17.90 -5.36 3.83
N LEU A 67 17.44 -4.12 3.65
CA LEU A 67 16.19 -3.62 4.25
C LEU A 67 14.96 -4.40 3.78
N ALA A 68 14.89 -4.79 2.50
CA ALA A 68 13.81 -5.61 1.96
C ALA A 68 13.68 -6.97 2.68
N ARG A 69 14.81 -7.55 3.12
CA ARG A 69 14.85 -8.86 3.78
C ARG A 69 14.76 -8.78 5.30
N LYS A 70 15.36 -7.74 5.91
CA LYS A 70 15.57 -7.65 7.37
C LYS A 70 15.06 -6.36 8.00
N GLY A 71 14.53 -5.43 7.21
CA GLY A 71 14.04 -4.14 7.68
C GLY A 71 12.60 -4.14 8.23
N LEU A 72 11.82 -5.19 7.99
CA LEU A 72 10.42 -5.24 8.45
C LEU A 72 10.31 -5.24 9.99
N GLU A 73 11.17 -6.01 10.66
CA GLU A 73 11.19 -6.06 12.13
C GLU A 73 11.53 -4.70 12.77
N PRO A 74 12.64 -4.00 12.41
CA PRO A 74 12.89 -2.66 12.94
C PRO A 74 11.83 -1.64 12.49
N TYR A 75 11.29 -1.76 11.27
CA TYR A 75 10.18 -0.93 10.80
C TYR A 75 8.96 -1.03 11.73
N ALA A 76 8.57 -2.24 12.12
CA ALA A 76 7.41 -2.49 12.97
C ALA A 76 7.61 -2.07 14.44
N ARG A 77 8.84 -1.70 14.83
CA ARG A 77 9.14 -1.13 16.15
C ARG A 77 9.01 0.40 16.18
N HIS A 78 8.81 1.07 15.04
CA HIS A 78 8.57 2.51 15.03
C HIS A 78 7.17 2.82 15.60
N PRO A 79 7.01 3.72 16.59
CA PRO A 79 5.76 3.88 17.36
C PRO A 79 4.50 4.17 16.53
N LEU A 80 4.65 4.88 15.41
CA LEU A 80 3.53 5.22 14.52
C LEU A 80 3.28 4.22 13.38
N LEU A 81 4.21 3.30 13.09
CA LEU A 81 4.13 2.43 11.91
C LEU A 81 3.53 1.09 12.31
N ARG A 82 2.21 1.05 12.48
CA ARG A 82 1.45 -0.17 12.85
C ARG A 82 0.83 -0.90 11.65
N ALA A 83 1.11 -0.43 10.44
CA ALA A 83 0.76 -1.11 9.22
C ALA A 83 1.84 -1.00 8.14
N VAL A 84 1.72 -1.84 7.11
CA VAL A 84 2.51 -1.70 5.89
C VAL A 84 1.76 -2.21 4.65
N GLY A 85 1.99 -1.55 3.53
CA GLY A 85 1.64 -2.02 2.21
C GLY A 85 2.65 -3.06 1.73
N VAL A 86 2.17 -4.13 1.10
CA VAL A 86 3.02 -5.11 0.39
C VAL A 86 2.77 -4.92 -1.10
N ASP A 87 3.63 -4.14 -1.75
CA ASP A 87 3.48 -3.84 -3.19
C ASP A 87 4.23 -4.84 -4.09
N ARG A 88 5.20 -5.61 -3.58
CA ARG A 88 5.96 -6.60 -4.39
C ARG A 88 5.09 -7.71 -5.00
N THR A 89 4.00 -8.05 -4.30
CA THR A 89 2.99 -9.04 -4.74
C THR A 89 2.26 -8.62 -6.00
N PHE A 90 2.30 -7.33 -6.36
CA PHE A 90 1.77 -6.84 -7.63
C PHE A 90 2.53 -7.41 -8.83
N TYR A 91 3.84 -7.61 -8.70
CA TYR A 91 4.69 -8.09 -9.80
C TYR A 91 4.73 -9.62 -9.87
N GLU A 92 4.69 -10.27 -8.70
CA GLU A 92 4.77 -11.72 -8.57
C GLU A 92 4.05 -12.22 -7.31
N PRO A 93 3.22 -13.28 -7.40
CA PRO A 93 2.64 -13.94 -6.24
C PRO A 93 3.71 -14.44 -5.28
N LEU A 94 3.42 -14.38 -3.97
CA LEU A 94 4.33 -14.92 -2.97
C LEU A 94 3.80 -16.23 -2.38
N PRO A 95 4.69 -17.17 -2.06
CA PRO A 95 4.30 -18.39 -1.37
C PRO A 95 3.87 -18.07 0.07
N THR A 96 3.04 -18.95 0.65
CA THR A 96 2.58 -18.85 2.05
C THR A 96 3.72 -18.64 3.04
N LEU A 97 4.87 -19.30 2.83
CA LEU A 97 6.02 -19.20 3.73
C LEU A 97 6.55 -17.75 3.84
N ALA A 98 6.62 -17.01 2.73
CA ALA A 98 7.08 -15.63 2.75
C ALA A 98 6.14 -14.73 3.57
N PHE A 99 4.83 -14.99 3.52
CA PHE A 99 3.86 -14.30 4.36
C PHE A 99 3.96 -14.69 5.84
N ARG A 100 4.28 -15.95 6.16
CA ARG A 100 4.56 -16.36 7.55
C ARG A 100 5.77 -15.62 8.11
N GLU A 101 6.85 -15.54 7.34
CA GLU A 101 8.04 -14.77 7.72
C GLU A 101 7.70 -13.29 7.99
N TYR A 102 6.78 -12.69 7.21
CA TYR A 102 6.28 -11.34 7.52
C TYR A 102 5.46 -11.26 8.79
N ALA A 103 4.60 -12.24 9.04
CA ALA A 103 3.78 -12.30 10.25
C ALA A 103 4.64 -12.46 11.52
N ASP A 104 5.70 -13.26 11.44
CA ASP A 104 6.62 -13.54 12.54
C ASP A 104 7.52 -12.34 12.87
N ALA A 105 7.81 -11.50 11.87
CA ALA A 105 8.66 -10.32 12.03
C ALA A 105 7.97 -9.12 12.72
N VAL A 106 6.65 -9.19 13.00
CA VAL A 106 5.87 -8.04 13.48
C VAL A 106 4.99 -8.35 14.70
N PRO A 107 4.67 -7.34 15.53
CA PRO A 107 3.72 -7.48 16.64
C PRO A 107 2.35 -8.03 16.22
N ALA A 108 1.60 -8.58 17.17
CA ALA A 108 0.29 -9.20 16.91
C ALA A 108 -0.79 -8.21 16.45
N ASP A 109 -0.67 -6.94 16.84
CA ASP A 109 -1.60 -5.86 16.48
C ASP A 109 -1.24 -5.16 15.15
N PHE A 110 -0.07 -5.46 14.58
CA PHE A 110 0.37 -4.96 13.29
C PHE A 110 -0.50 -5.50 12.14
N ARG A 111 -0.70 -4.69 11.09
CA ARG A 111 -1.56 -5.06 9.96
C ARG A 111 -0.92 -4.87 8.60
N PHE A 112 -1.23 -5.80 7.69
CA PHE A 112 -0.78 -5.75 6.31
C PHE A 112 -1.92 -5.37 5.36
N VAL A 113 -1.60 -4.47 4.44
CA VAL A 113 -2.41 -4.17 3.25
C VAL A 113 -1.68 -4.79 2.06
N VAL A 114 -2.16 -5.94 1.59
CA VAL A 114 -1.47 -6.71 0.54
C VAL A 114 -2.04 -6.32 -0.82
N LYS A 115 -1.19 -5.85 -1.72
CA LYS A 115 -1.58 -5.53 -3.09
C LYS A 115 -1.73 -6.81 -3.90
N ALA A 116 -2.86 -6.98 -4.58
CA ALA A 116 -3.09 -8.13 -5.43
C ALA A 116 -2.16 -8.14 -6.66
N ASP A 117 -1.93 -9.32 -7.23
CA ASP A 117 -1.17 -9.51 -8.46
C ASP A 117 -1.78 -8.69 -9.62
N ARG A 118 -0.93 -8.00 -10.39
CA ARG A 118 -1.30 -7.22 -11.57
C ARG A 118 -2.12 -7.99 -12.60
N ARG A 119 -1.97 -9.32 -12.67
CA ARG A 119 -2.79 -10.22 -13.50
C ARG A 119 -4.28 -10.05 -13.23
N LEU A 120 -4.68 -9.67 -12.03
CA LEU A 120 -6.08 -9.44 -11.68
C LEU A 120 -6.58 -8.06 -12.08
N THR A 121 -5.71 -7.07 -12.25
CA THR A 121 -6.11 -5.66 -12.38
C THR A 121 -5.69 -4.97 -13.68
N ILE A 122 -4.82 -5.60 -14.48
CA ILE A 122 -4.47 -5.14 -15.82
C ILE A 122 -5.32 -5.92 -16.85
N PRO A 123 -6.16 -5.25 -17.66
CA PRO A 123 -7.12 -5.95 -18.54
C PRO A 123 -6.54 -6.47 -19.86
N HIS A 124 -5.28 -6.18 -20.16
CA HIS A 124 -4.65 -6.51 -21.44
C HIS A 124 -3.22 -7.00 -21.26
N LEU A 125 -2.72 -7.69 -22.29
CA LEU A 125 -1.33 -8.10 -22.38
C LEU A 125 -0.56 -7.27 -23.40
N ALA A 126 0.67 -6.91 -23.09
CA ALA A 126 1.52 -6.07 -23.93
C ALA A 126 2.52 -6.84 -24.82
N GLY A 127 2.53 -8.19 -24.80
CA GLY A 127 3.34 -9.03 -25.69
C GLY A 127 3.88 -10.30 -24.99
N PRO A 128 4.36 -11.32 -25.74
CA PRO A 128 4.82 -12.59 -25.17
C PRO A 128 6.05 -12.46 -24.24
N ASP A 129 6.97 -11.55 -24.55
CA ASP A 129 8.20 -11.35 -23.77
C ASP A 129 7.99 -10.40 -22.57
N HIS A 130 6.92 -9.60 -22.59
CA HIS A 130 6.58 -8.68 -21.51
C HIS A 130 5.06 -8.61 -21.34
N PRO A 131 4.42 -9.66 -20.78
CA PRO A 131 2.97 -9.84 -20.83
C PRO A 131 2.19 -8.69 -20.21
N PHE A 132 2.75 -7.95 -19.25
CA PHE A 132 2.07 -6.79 -18.64
C PHE A 132 2.76 -5.45 -18.95
N GLY A 133 3.71 -5.44 -19.90
CA GLY A 133 4.55 -4.29 -20.23
C GLY A 133 5.54 -3.93 -19.12
N ALA A 134 6.63 -3.24 -19.47
CA ALA A 134 7.34 -2.43 -18.48
C ALA A 134 6.44 -1.22 -18.16
N PRO A 135 6.43 -0.70 -16.91
CA PRO A 135 5.85 0.63 -16.71
C PRO A 135 6.47 1.59 -17.73
N PRO A 136 5.67 2.44 -18.40
CA PRO A 136 6.22 3.38 -19.35
C PRO A 136 7.28 4.23 -18.65
N PRO A 137 8.40 4.56 -19.34
CA PRO A 137 9.38 5.47 -18.78
C PRO A 137 8.75 6.84 -18.48
N PRO A 138 9.46 7.65 -17.68
CA PRO A 138 8.95 8.93 -17.23
C PRO A 138 8.40 9.83 -18.31
N GLY A 139 7.18 10.33 -18.09
CA GLY A 139 6.58 11.35 -18.95
C GLY A 139 5.98 10.84 -20.26
N GLU A 140 6.01 9.54 -20.55
CA GLU A 140 5.29 8.98 -21.71
C GLU A 140 3.81 8.72 -21.38
N ARG A 141 2.91 9.35 -22.14
CA ARG A 141 1.47 9.04 -22.08
C ARG A 141 1.24 7.60 -22.58
N GLU A 142 0.48 6.79 -21.85
CA GLU A 142 0.08 5.42 -22.25
C GLU A 142 -0.50 5.32 -23.69
N GLN A 143 -1.09 6.41 -24.19
CA GLN A 143 -1.52 6.54 -25.59
C GLN A 143 -0.40 6.38 -26.62
N ARG A 144 0.85 6.76 -26.31
CA ARG A 144 2.03 6.54 -27.18
C ARG A 144 2.56 5.10 -27.11
N VAL A 145 2.37 4.41 -25.98
CA VAL A 145 2.67 2.96 -25.83
C VAL A 145 1.72 2.14 -26.70
N ARG A 146 0.43 2.50 -26.74
CA ARG A 146 -0.55 1.89 -27.66
C ARG A 146 -0.23 2.12 -29.14
N ALA A 147 0.21 3.32 -29.50
CA ALA A 147 0.59 3.67 -30.87
C ALA A 147 1.78 2.85 -31.41
N ARG A 148 2.55 2.18 -30.54
CA ARG A 148 3.66 1.28 -30.89
C ARG A 148 3.31 -0.22 -30.79
N GLY A 149 2.04 -0.58 -30.59
CA GLY A 149 1.59 -1.98 -30.53
C GLY A 149 1.42 -2.58 -29.12
N GLY A 150 1.45 -1.79 -28.05
CA GLY A 150 1.46 -2.28 -26.65
C GLY A 150 0.20 -2.96 -26.10
N ILE A 151 -0.81 -3.27 -26.93
CA ILE A 151 -1.95 -4.13 -26.56
C ILE A 151 -2.02 -5.25 -27.59
N HIS A 152 -1.59 -6.44 -27.19
CA HIS A 152 -1.57 -7.62 -28.04
C HIS A 152 -2.84 -8.46 -27.90
N SER A 153 -3.34 -8.64 -26.67
CA SER A 153 -4.55 -9.43 -26.40
C SER A 153 -5.22 -9.01 -25.10
N ALA A 154 -6.46 -9.47 -24.89
CA ALA A 154 -7.08 -9.44 -23.58
C ALA A 154 -6.28 -10.30 -22.59
N ASN A 155 -6.26 -9.89 -21.31
CA ASN A 155 -5.71 -10.70 -20.24
C ASN A 155 -6.80 -11.65 -19.71
N PRO A 156 -6.66 -12.99 -19.85
CA PRO A 156 -7.67 -13.94 -19.38
C PRO A 156 -7.79 -13.97 -17.85
N LEU A 157 -6.79 -13.49 -17.12
CA LEU A 157 -6.79 -13.47 -15.66
C LEU A 157 -7.36 -12.18 -15.05
N PHE A 158 -7.76 -11.20 -15.89
CA PHE A 158 -8.34 -9.96 -15.41
C PHE A 158 -9.64 -10.24 -14.67
N LEU A 159 -9.67 -9.91 -13.36
CA LEU A 159 -10.77 -10.25 -12.46
C LEU A 159 -11.14 -11.75 -12.49
N ASP A 160 -10.15 -12.64 -12.62
CA ASP A 160 -10.37 -14.08 -12.51
C ASP A 160 -10.40 -14.53 -11.03
N ALA A 161 -11.55 -15.00 -10.57
CA ALA A 161 -11.77 -15.34 -9.16
C ALA A 161 -11.03 -16.62 -8.73
N GLU A 162 -10.82 -17.59 -9.61
CA GLU A 162 -10.16 -18.84 -9.25
C GLU A 162 -8.65 -18.64 -9.13
N TYR A 163 -8.06 -17.86 -10.03
CA TYR A 163 -6.69 -17.38 -9.93
C TYR A 163 -6.50 -16.57 -8.65
N ALA A 164 -7.38 -15.59 -8.38
CA ALA A 164 -7.30 -14.82 -7.14
C ALA A 164 -7.34 -15.72 -5.91
N ARG A 165 -8.24 -16.71 -5.86
CA ARG A 165 -8.35 -17.63 -4.74
C ARG A 165 -7.04 -18.39 -4.50
N ARG A 166 -6.52 -19.07 -5.54
CA ARG A 166 -5.33 -19.95 -5.42
C ARG A 166 -4.02 -19.21 -5.29
N ALA A 167 -3.80 -18.20 -6.13
CA ALA A 167 -2.50 -17.54 -6.25
C ALA A 167 -2.33 -16.37 -5.28
N VAL A 168 -3.43 -15.79 -4.77
CA VAL A 168 -3.38 -14.58 -3.95
C VAL A 168 -4.03 -14.80 -2.57
N VAL A 169 -5.31 -15.15 -2.51
CA VAL A 169 -6.07 -15.20 -1.26
C VAL A 169 -5.57 -16.30 -0.33
N GLU A 170 -5.45 -17.54 -0.81
CA GLU A 170 -5.04 -18.68 0.01
C GLU A 170 -3.64 -18.50 0.62
N PRO A 171 -2.59 -18.12 -0.15
CA PRO A 171 -1.26 -17.90 0.42
C PRO A 171 -1.23 -16.77 1.46
N VAL A 172 -1.92 -15.66 1.17
CA VAL A 172 -1.94 -14.47 2.03
C VAL A 172 -2.67 -14.77 3.34
N GLN A 173 -3.86 -15.36 3.28
CA GLN A 173 -4.63 -15.72 4.48
C GLN A 173 -3.90 -16.77 5.33
N SER A 174 -3.36 -17.81 4.70
CA SER A 174 -2.65 -18.88 5.41
C SER A 174 -1.32 -18.44 6.02
N GLY A 175 -0.71 -17.40 5.47
CA GLY A 175 0.58 -16.89 5.93
C GLY A 175 0.46 -15.77 6.96
N LEU A 176 -0.40 -14.79 6.72
CA LEU A 176 -0.57 -13.63 7.61
C LEU A 176 -1.60 -13.85 8.72
N GLY A 177 -2.58 -14.74 8.51
CA GLY A 177 -3.68 -14.97 9.44
C GLY A 177 -4.36 -13.65 9.86
N ALA A 178 -4.49 -13.44 11.18
CA ALA A 178 -5.12 -12.26 11.76
C ALA A 178 -4.39 -10.92 11.47
N ARG A 179 -3.15 -10.96 10.97
CA ARG A 179 -2.39 -9.75 10.60
C ARG A 179 -2.77 -9.24 9.20
N LEU A 180 -3.47 -10.03 8.38
CA LEU A 180 -4.04 -9.53 7.13
C LEU A 180 -5.21 -8.59 7.44
N ALA A 181 -5.06 -7.31 7.10
CA ALA A 181 -6.17 -6.36 7.20
C ALA A 181 -6.95 -6.23 5.90
N VAL A 182 -6.24 -6.08 4.78
CA VAL A 182 -6.84 -5.71 3.50
C VAL A 182 -6.14 -6.44 2.36
N LEU A 183 -6.93 -7.03 1.45
CA LEU A 183 -6.48 -7.34 0.09
C LEU A 183 -6.85 -6.18 -0.82
N LEU A 184 -5.84 -5.52 -1.40
CA LEU A 184 -6.00 -4.33 -2.24
C LEU A 184 -5.97 -4.70 -3.73
N LEU A 185 -7.09 -4.49 -4.42
CA LEU A 185 -7.19 -4.52 -5.87
C LEU A 185 -6.96 -3.12 -6.43
N GLN A 186 -5.74 -2.87 -6.90
CA GLN A 186 -5.39 -1.58 -7.49
C GLN A 186 -5.44 -1.63 -9.02
N PHE A 187 -6.42 -0.94 -9.59
CA PHE A 187 -6.54 -0.73 -11.03
C PHE A 187 -5.74 0.53 -11.41
N PRO A 188 -4.74 0.43 -12.31
CA PRO A 188 -4.00 1.59 -12.80
C PRO A 188 -4.93 2.55 -13.57
N PRO A 189 -4.43 3.70 -14.06
CA PRO A 189 -5.13 4.43 -15.10
C PRO A 189 -5.46 3.48 -16.26
N LEU A 190 -6.71 3.50 -16.71
CA LEU A 190 -7.22 2.64 -17.76
C LEU A 190 -8.09 3.48 -18.69
N ASP A 191 -8.09 3.12 -19.96
CA ASP A 191 -9.14 3.58 -20.87
C ASP A 191 -10.39 2.74 -20.63
N PRO A 192 -11.54 3.36 -20.26
CA PRO A 192 -12.78 2.63 -20.06
C PRO A 192 -13.18 1.75 -21.26
N ALA A 193 -12.81 2.12 -22.49
CA ALA A 193 -13.14 1.32 -23.68
C ALA A 193 -12.53 -0.09 -23.64
N ILE A 194 -11.31 -0.25 -23.10
CA ILE A 194 -10.66 -1.57 -22.96
C ILE A 194 -11.47 -2.49 -22.05
N VAL A 195 -12.12 -1.91 -21.04
CA VAL A 195 -12.93 -2.67 -20.11
C VAL A 195 -14.41 -2.74 -20.52
N GLY A 196 -14.74 -2.42 -21.77
CA GLY A 196 -16.12 -2.45 -22.28
C GLY A 196 -17.00 -1.33 -21.71
N GLY A 197 -16.37 -0.26 -21.18
CA GLY A 197 -17.01 0.86 -20.51
C GLY A 197 -17.19 0.64 -18.99
N PRO A 198 -17.59 1.70 -18.26
CA PRO A 198 -17.74 1.66 -16.80
C PRO A 198 -18.73 0.59 -16.31
N GLY A 199 -19.84 0.39 -17.01
CA GLY A 199 -20.85 -0.62 -16.64
C GLY A 199 -20.33 -2.05 -16.76
N ALA A 200 -19.62 -2.38 -17.83
CA ALA A 200 -19.03 -3.70 -18.02
C ALA A 200 -17.88 -3.98 -17.02
N PHE A 201 -17.11 -2.94 -16.66
CA PHE A 201 -16.14 -3.04 -15.57
C PHE A 201 -16.82 -3.36 -14.23
N ALA A 202 -17.84 -2.58 -13.85
CA ALA A 202 -18.57 -2.78 -12.61
C ALA A 202 -19.24 -4.16 -12.54
N GLY A 203 -19.84 -4.63 -13.64
CA GLY A 203 -20.45 -5.96 -13.74
C GLY A 203 -19.43 -7.09 -13.51
N ARG A 204 -18.24 -7.00 -14.13
CA ARG A 204 -17.16 -7.98 -13.89
C ARG A 204 -16.61 -7.92 -12.47
N LEU A 205 -16.43 -6.72 -11.92
CA LEU A 205 -15.99 -6.55 -10.54
C LEU A 205 -17.00 -7.18 -9.58
N ARG A 206 -18.31 -6.98 -9.80
CA ARG A 206 -19.37 -7.60 -9.00
C ARG A 206 -19.29 -9.13 -9.03
N GLN A 207 -19.13 -9.73 -10.20
CA GLN A 207 -19.01 -11.18 -10.35
C GLN A 207 -17.76 -11.73 -9.64
N PHE A 208 -16.64 -11.01 -9.73
CA PHE A 208 -15.41 -11.34 -9.03
C PHE A 208 -15.60 -11.30 -7.50
N LEU A 209 -16.15 -10.19 -6.99
CA LEU A 209 -16.36 -9.99 -5.55
C LEU A 209 -17.34 -11.02 -4.96
N ALA A 210 -18.34 -11.46 -5.73
CA ALA A 210 -19.27 -12.52 -5.34
C ALA A 210 -18.59 -13.85 -4.97
N ARG A 211 -17.35 -14.06 -5.43
CA ARG A 211 -16.57 -15.28 -5.26
C ARG A 211 -15.47 -15.12 -4.20
N MET A 212 -15.29 -13.92 -3.64
CA MET A 212 -14.29 -13.66 -2.61
C MET A 212 -14.80 -14.08 -1.22
N PRO A 213 -13.92 -14.50 -0.30
CA PRO A 213 -14.32 -14.83 1.06
C PRO A 213 -14.91 -13.61 1.78
N SER A 214 -16.10 -13.74 2.37
CA SER A 214 -16.82 -12.63 3.02
C SER A 214 -16.09 -12.03 4.23
N ALA A 215 -15.27 -12.84 4.91
CA ALA A 215 -14.44 -12.41 6.03
C ALA A 215 -13.21 -11.58 5.60
N LEU A 216 -12.83 -11.63 4.32
CA LEU A 216 -11.72 -10.85 3.79
C LEU A 216 -12.19 -9.45 3.43
N THR A 217 -11.55 -8.42 4.01
CA THR A 217 -11.73 -7.06 3.51
C THR A 217 -11.02 -6.92 2.18
N VAL A 218 -11.79 -6.81 1.10
CA VAL A 218 -11.29 -6.44 -0.23
C VAL A 218 -11.46 -4.94 -0.42
N ALA A 219 -10.36 -4.23 -0.67
CA ALA A 219 -10.38 -2.82 -1.01
C ALA A 219 -10.09 -2.62 -2.50
N VAL A 220 -10.87 -1.77 -3.16
CA VAL A 220 -10.75 -1.47 -4.58
C VAL A 220 -10.27 -0.03 -4.78
N GLU A 221 -9.06 0.11 -5.33
CA GLU A 221 -8.49 1.39 -5.75
C GLU A 221 -8.61 1.49 -7.27
N VAL A 222 -9.38 2.45 -7.75
CA VAL A 222 -9.42 2.80 -9.18
C VAL A 222 -8.63 4.09 -9.40
N ARG A 223 -7.85 4.15 -10.48
CA ARG A 223 -7.11 5.38 -10.88
C ARG A 223 -7.67 6.03 -12.14
N THR A 224 -8.93 5.72 -12.44
CA THR A 224 -9.67 6.20 -13.61
C THR A 224 -10.99 6.82 -13.14
N PRO A 225 -11.14 8.16 -13.14
CA PRO A 225 -12.32 8.83 -12.59
C PRO A 225 -13.64 8.38 -13.23
N ALA A 226 -13.62 8.10 -14.53
CA ALA A 226 -14.80 7.63 -15.27
C ALA A 226 -15.35 6.27 -14.79
N LEU A 227 -14.59 5.51 -13.98
CA LEU A 227 -15.05 4.26 -13.40
C LEU A 227 -15.76 4.45 -12.04
N LEU A 228 -15.65 5.63 -11.42
CA LEU A 228 -16.36 5.98 -10.18
C LEU A 228 -17.84 6.29 -10.49
N THR A 229 -18.61 5.23 -10.68
CA THR A 229 -20.03 5.28 -11.07
C THR A 229 -20.92 4.69 -9.99
N ALA A 230 -22.23 4.91 -10.09
CA ALA A 230 -23.22 4.22 -9.25
C ALA A 230 -23.08 2.70 -9.35
N ALA A 231 -22.94 2.15 -10.57
CA ALA A 231 -22.76 0.70 -10.76
C ALA A 231 -21.51 0.15 -10.07
N TYR A 232 -20.42 0.93 -10.03
CA TYR A 232 -19.21 0.57 -9.29
C TYR A 232 -19.48 0.52 -7.79
N ARG A 233 -20.10 1.57 -7.23
CA ARG A 233 -20.48 1.61 -5.81
C ARG A 233 -21.38 0.43 -5.44
N ASP A 234 -22.42 0.18 -6.23
CA ASP A 234 -23.37 -0.91 -5.98
C ASP A 234 -22.69 -2.29 -6.04
N ALA A 235 -21.66 -2.45 -6.89
CA ALA A 235 -20.85 -3.68 -6.95
C ALA A 235 -20.03 -3.90 -5.66
N LEU A 236 -19.49 -2.84 -5.07
CA LEU A 236 -18.76 -2.92 -3.79
C LEU A 236 -19.70 -3.27 -2.64
N GLU A 237 -20.81 -2.54 -2.53
CA GLU A 237 -21.80 -2.69 -1.46
C GLU A 237 -22.40 -4.10 -1.43
N ALA A 238 -22.69 -4.68 -2.59
CA ALA A 238 -23.30 -6.01 -2.72
C ALA A 238 -22.51 -7.12 -1.99
N TYR A 239 -21.20 -6.97 -1.84
CA TYR A 239 -20.34 -7.97 -1.21
C TYR A 239 -19.46 -7.41 -0.08
N GLY A 240 -19.75 -6.19 0.37
CA GLY A 240 -19.02 -5.55 1.47
C GLY A 240 -17.54 -5.25 1.17
N ALA A 241 -17.18 -5.09 -0.10
CA ALA A 241 -15.89 -4.53 -0.48
C ALA A 241 -15.89 -3.01 -0.21
N VAL A 242 -14.70 -2.44 -0.04
CA VAL A 242 -14.54 -1.00 0.27
C VAL A 242 -13.82 -0.27 -0.85
N HIS A 243 -14.14 1.00 -1.04
CA HIS A 243 -13.31 1.86 -1.88
C HIS A 243 -12.03 2.22 -1.14
N ALA A 244 -10.88 2.00 -1.77
CA ALA A 244 -9.62 2.56 -1.32
C ALA A 244 -9.49 3.99 -1.84
N PHE A 245 -9.69 4.96 -0.94
CA PHE A 245 -9.53 6.38 -1.21
C PHE A 245 -8.07 6.67 -1.57
N THR A 246 -7.82 7.31 -2.70
CA THR A 246 -6.43 7.53 -3.14
C THR A 246 -6.15 8.99 -3.44
N VAL A 247 -5.05 9.51 -2.90
CA VAL A 247 -4.48 10.78 -3.36
C VAL A 247 -3.54 10.46 -4.51
N HIS A 248 -4.00 10.71 -5.74
CA HIS A 248 -3.28 10.35 -6.96
C HIS A 248 -3.50 11.42 -8.04
N PRO A 249 -2.52 11.73 -8.92
CA PRO A 249 -2.65 12.81 -9.89
C PRO A 249 -3.81 12.65 -10.89
N THR A 250 -4.24 11.41 -11.14
CA THR A 250 -5.33 11.09 -12.07
C THR A 250 -6.71 11.03 -11.41
N MET A 251 -6.78 11.10 -10.08
CA MET A 251 -8.03 10.93 -9.34
C MET A 251 -8.54 12.27 -8.82
N PRO A 252 -9.87 12.45 -8.72
CA PRO A 252 -10.43 13.64 -8.11
C PRO A 252 -10.03 13.74 -6.63
N PRO A 253 -10.09 14.93 -6.00
CA PRO A 253 -9.87 15.11 -4.57
C PRO A 253 -10.68 14.15 -3.69
N LEU A 254 -10.17 13.83 -2.50
CA LEU A 254 -10.78 12.85 -1.59
C LEU A 254 -12.26 13.14 -1.26
N ARG A 255 -12.62 14.41 -1.06
CA ARG A 255 -14.01 14.83 -0.83
C ARG A 255 -14.95 14.51 -2.01
N GLN A 256 -14.45 14.61 -3.24
CA GLN A 256 -15.22 14.26 -4.42
C GLN A 256 -15.34 12.74 -4.57
N GLN A 257 -14.28 11.98 -4.25
CA GLN A 257 -14.38 10.52 -4.18
C GLN A 257 -15.44 10.10 -3.16
N GLN A 258 -15.42 10.71 -1.96
CA GLN A 258 -16.37 10.45 -0.88
C GLN A 258 -17.82 10.73 -1.27
N ALA A 259 -18.08 11.75 -2.09
CA ALA A 259 -19.42 12.03 -2.58
C ALA A 259 -19.92 10.98 -3.61
N GLN A 260 -19.02 10.21 -4.22
CA GLN A 260 -19.35 9.24 -5.28
C GLN A 260 -19.47 7.80 -4.75
N VAL A 261 -18.83 7.49 -3.63
CA VAL A 261 -18.86 6.17 -3.00
C VAL A 261 -19.53 6.21 -1.64
N SER A 262 -20.30 5.18 -1.30
CA SER A 262 -20.78 5.03 0.08
C SER A 262 -19.68 4.43 0.94
N MET A 263 -19.55 4.96 2.15
CA MET A 263 -18.72 4.37 3.19
C MET A 263 -19.50 3.22 3.83
N ALA A 264 -19.35 2.01 3.30
CA ALA A 264 -20.09 0.83 3.77
C ALA A 264 -20.06 0.72 5.31
N SER A 265 -21.26 0.56 5.90
CA SER A 265 -21.41 0.48 7.35
C SER A 265 -20.61 -0.70 7.93
N GLY A 266 -19.93 -0.47 9.06
CA GLY A 266 -19.11 -1.47 9.74
C GLY A 266 -17.85 -1.95 9.00
N ARG A 267 -17.53 -1.40 7.82
CA ARG A 267 -16.31 -1.76 7.06
C ARG A 267 -15.20 -0.73 7.27
N PRO A 268 -13.92 -1.13 7.23
CA PRO A 268 -12.83 -0.21 7.52
C PRO A 268 -12.67 0.88 6.45
N LEU A 269 -12.15 2.04 6.87
CA LEU A 269 -11.60 3.03 5.95
C LEU A 269 -10.24 2.54 5.44
N VAL A 270 -10.02 2.67 4.13
CA VAL A 270 -8.73 2.41 3.49
C VAL A 270 -8.33 3.64 2.68
N VAL A 271 -7.18 4.22 2.99
CA VAL A 271 -6.61 5.38 2.30
C VAL A 271 -5.21 5.04 1.78
N ARG A 272 -4.95 5.36 0.52
CA ARG A 272 -3.61 5.36 -0.09
C ARG A 272 -3.20 6.78 -0.46
N TRP A 273 -2.27 7.33 0.31
CA TRP A 273 -1.71 8.65 0.04
C TRP A 273 -0.48 8.49 -0.86
N MET A 274 -0.66 8.71 -2.17
CA MET A 274 0.36 8.37 -3.16
C MET A 274 1.19 9.56 -3.62
N LEU A 275 0.66 10.38 -4.53
CA LEU A 275 1.32 11.55 -5.10
C LEU A 275 0.24 12.59 -5.37
N GLY A 276 0.45 13.82 -4.89
CA GLY A 276 -0.44 14.95 -5.18
C GLY A 276 -0.40 15.37 -6.64
N HIS A 277 -1.28 16.28 -7.04
CA HIS A 277 -1.29 16.80 -8.42
C HIS A 277 -0.02 17.61 -8.72
N GLY A 278 0.39 17.62 -10.00
CA GLY A 278 1.42 18.54 -10.51
C GLY A 278 2.78 17.93 -10.84
N LEU A 279 3.03 16.65 -10.51
CA LEU A 279 4.24 15.92 -10.90
C LEU A 279 3.91 14.53 -11.44
N SER A 280 4.79 14.02 -12.31
CA SER A 280 4.82 12.59 -12.62
C SER A 280 5.49 11.80 -11.50
N TYR A 281 5.31 10.47 -11.50
CA TYR A 281 5.90 9.61 -10.48
C TYR A 281 7.43 9.64 -10.49
N GLU A 282 8.05 9.69 -11.65
CA GLU A 282 9.51 9.72 -11.72
C GLU A 282 10.08 11.10 -11.47
N ASP A 283 9.41 12.18 -11.89
CA ASP A 283 9.83 13.52 -11.48
C ASP A 283 9.82 13.64 -9.96
N ALA A 284 8.77 13.11 -9.31
CA ALA A 284 8.71 13.05 -7.86
C ALA A 284 9.78 12.12 -7.27
N ARG A 285 10.07 10.96 -7.88
CA ARG A 285 11.15 10.06 -7.42
C ARG A 285 12.49 10.78 -7.42
N ASP A 286 12.83 11.41 -8.53
CA ASP A 286 14.15 12.01 -8.75
C ASP A 286 14.31 13.27 -7.88
N ARG A 287 13.23 14.05 -7.72
CA ARG A 287 13.23 15.25 -6.87
C ARG A 287 13.26 14.92 -5.37
N TYR A 288 12.62 13.84 -4.95
CA TYR A 288 12.43 13.54 -3.52
C TYR A 288 13.41 12.48 -2.99
N ALA A 289 14.18 11.84 -3.86
CA ALA A 289 15.28 10.98 -3.44
C ALA A 289 16.25 11.77 -2.54
N PRO A 290 16.78 11.16 -1.46
CA PRO A 290 16.68 9.74 -1.10
C PRO A 290 15.48 9.37 -0.22
N PHE A 291 14.47 10.25 -0.11
CA PHE A 291 13.26 10.12 0.71
C PHE A 291 13.48 10.27 2.23
N ASP A 292 14.44 11.10 2.62
CA ASP A 292 14.85 11.39 3.99
C ASP A 292 14.26 12.71 4.55
N ALA A 293 13.58 13.49 3.72
CA ALA A 293 13.01 14.78 4.10
C ALA A 293 11.62 15.02 3.47
N LEU A 294 10.85 15.93 4.08
CA LEU A 294 9.67 16.51 3.43
C LEU A 294 10.14 17.55 2.41
N VAL A 295 9.65 17.44 1.17
CA VAL A 295 10.03 18.30 0.05
C VAL A 295 8.85 19.10 -0.47
N ALA A 296 7.66 18.49 -0.55
CA ALA A 296 6.45 19.13 -1.04
C ALA A 296 5.27 18.71 -0.17
N GLU A 297 5.09 19.42 0.97
CA GLU A 297 3.98 19.12 1.88
C GLU A 297 2.61 19.38 1.20
N ASP A 298 1.71 18.41 1.27
CA ASP A 298 0.33 18.48 0.81
C ASP A 298 -0.60 18.58 2.03
N VAL A 299 -0.63 19.78 2.60
CA VAL A 299 -1.43 20.10 3.79
C VAL A 299 -2.93 19.86 3.54
N THR A 300 -3.39 20.08 2.32
CA THR A 300 -4.80 19.92 1.94
C THR A 300 -5.18 18.44 1.96
N ALA A 301 -4.42 17.57 1.29
CA ALA A 301 -4.66 16.14 1.35
C ALA A 301 -4.56 15.62 2.78
N ARG A 302 -3.56 16.08 3.56
CA ARG A 302 -3.40 15.67 4.96
C ARG A 302 -4.64 15.97 5.81
N ARG A 303 -5.25 17.15 5.65
CA ARG A 303 -6.50 17.52 6.34
C ARG A 303 -7.66 16.62 5.92
N TRP A 304 -7.86 16.39 4.63
CA TRP A 304 -8.94 15.51 4.19
C TRP A 304 -8.75 14.06 4.62
N ILE A 305 -7.49 13.58 4.70
CA ILE A 305 -7.20 12.27 5.26
C ILE A 305 -7.55 12.23 6.75
N ALA A 306 -7.20 13.28 7.51
CA ALA A 306 -7.55 13.37 8.92
C ALA A 306 -9.07 13.38 9.14
N ASP A 307 -9.81 14.17 8.35
CA ASP A 307 -11.27 14.21 8.39
C ASP A 307 -11.89 12.83 8.15
N LEU A 308 -11.48 12.13 7.08
CA LEU A 308 -11.96 10.79 6.77
C LEU A 308 -11.66 9.80 7.90
N VAL A 309 -10.47 9.89 8.50
CA VAL A 309 -10.07 9.06 9.63
C VAL A 309 -10.94 9.36 10.85
N GLY A 310 -11.18 10.62 11.19
CA GLY A 310 -12.09 11.02 12.27
C GLY A 310 -13.48 10.44 12.08
N GLU A 311 -14.09 10.65 10.90
CA GLU A 311 -15.40 10.10 10.55
C GLU A 311 -15.45 8.56 10.62
N ALA A 312 -14.35 7.87 10.32
CA ALA A 312 -14.27 6.41 10.45
C ALA A 312 -14.20 5.96 11.92
N LEU A 313 -13.38 6.65 12.73
CA LEU A 313 -13.18 6.32 14.13
C LEU A 313 -14.42 6.64 14.98
N ASP A 314 -15.08 7.77 14.73
CA ASP A 314 -16.34 8.16 15.38
C ASP A 314 -17.47 7.16 15.10
N ALA A 315 -17.44 6.54 13.92
CA ALA A 315 -18.36 5.48 13.52
C ALA A 315 -17.95 4.08 14.02
N ASP A 316 -16.98 3.99 14.93
CA ASP A 316 -16.37 2.75 15.40
C ASP A 316 -15.95 1.83 14.24
N ARG A 317 -15.16 2.35 13.29
CA ARG A 317 -14.51 1.56 12.23
C ARG A 317 -12.99 1.65 12.30
N ASP A 318 -12.31 0.57 11.90
CA ASP A 318 -10.85 0.59 11.70
C ASP A 318 -10.50 1.55 10.55
N ALA A 319 -9.32 2.18 10.65
CA ALA A 319 -8.80 3.05 9.61
C ALA A 319 -7.36 2.66 9.25
N TYR A 320 -7.13 2.41 7.95
CA TYR A 320 -5.83 2.05 7.40
C TYR A 320 -5.35 3.15 6.45
N VAL A 321 -4.24 3.81 6.77
CA VAL A 321 -3.65 4.84 5.91
C VAL A 321 -2.25 4.40 5.49
N ILE A 322 -2.08 4.13 4.20
CA ILE A 322 -0.82 3.71 3.59
C ILE A 322 -0.23 4.86 2.77
N VAL A 323 0.90 5.39 3.21
CA VAL A 323 1.56 6.55 2.62
C VAL A 323 2.72 6.13 1.72
N ASN A 324 2.84 6.74 0.56
CA ASN A 324 3.99 6.57 -0.33
C ASN A 324 5.00 7.70 -0.11
N ASN A 325 6.30 7.44 -0.28
CA ASN A 325 7.31 8.49 -0.19
C ASN A 325 7.04 9.65 -1.16
N LYS A 326 6.43 9.37 -2.32
CA LYS A 326 6.08 10.40 -3.31
C LYS A 326 4.97 11.35 -2.85
N ALA A 327 4.32 11.09 -1.72
CA ALA A 327 3.26 11.93 -1.21
C ALA A 327 3.80 13.32 -0.88
N GLU A 328 4.89 13.38 -0.12
CA GLU A 328 5.49 14.64 0.32
C GLU A 328 7.02 14.61 0.39
N GLY A 329 7.65 13.48 0.05
CA GLY A 329 9.09 13.28 0.06
C GLY A 329 9.57 12.22 1.04
N SER A 330 8.85 11.97 2.14
CA SER A 330 9.20 10.90 3.09
C SER A 330 7.95 10.40 3.82
N SER A 331 7.54 9.16 3.57
CA SER A 331 6.29 8.64 4.15
C SER A 331 6.29 8.55 5.67
N PRO A 332 7.39 8.17 6.38
CA PRO A 332 7.40 8.21 7.84
C PRO A 332 7.23 9.64 8.39
N LEU A 333 7.85 10.65 7.76
CA LEU A 333 7.72 12.04 8.19
C LEU A 333 6.32 12.61 7.89
N SER A 334 5.73 12.24 6.75
CA SER A 334 4.32 12.53 6.44
C SER A 334 3.37 11.93 7.48
N ILE A 335 3.62 10.69 7.90
CA ILE A 335 2.87 10.00 8.96
C ILE A 335 2.99 10.74 10.29
N VAL A 336 4.19 11.22 10.66
CA VAL A 336 4.36 12.05 11.87
C VAL A 336 3.50 13.33 11.81
N LYS A 337 3.48 14.02 10.66
CA LYS A 337 2.65 15.23 10.49
C LYS A 337 1.16 14.93 10.55
N LEU A 338 0.71 13.84 9.91
CA LEU A 338 -0.68 13.38 9.96
C LEU A 338 -1.09 12.97 11.39
N ALA A 339 -0.25 12.20 12.07
CA ALA A 339 -0.48 11.81 13.46
C ALA A 339 -0.64 13.02 14.40
N ARG A 340 0.20 14.05 14.23
CA ARG A 340 0.07 15.31 15.00
C ARG A 340 -1.25 16.03 14.75
N LEU A 341 -1.76 15.99 13.52
CA LEU A 341 -3.06 16.58 13.18
C LEU A 341 -4.19 15.82 13.88
N LEU A 342 -4.22 14.51 13.72
CA LEU A 342 -5.21 13.61 14.33
C LEU A 342 -5.22 13.68 15.87
N ALA A 343 -4.05 13.75 16.49
CA ALA A 343 -3.95 13.85 17.95
C ALA A 343 -4.47 15.19 18.50
N ARG A 344 -4.42 16.27 17.71
CA ARG A 344 -4.98 17.58 18.11
C ARG A 344 -6.50 17.58 18.01
N GLU A 345 -7.05 17.01 16.95
CA GLU A 345 -8.50 16.91 16.72
C GLU A 345 -9.16 16.03 17.77
N ALA A 346 -8.53 14.93 18.19
CA ALA A 346 -9.03 14.07 19.27
C ALA A 346 -9.00 14.72 20.67
N SER A 347 -8.32 15.86 20.84
CA SER A 347 -8.23 16.60 22.10
C SER A 347 -9.09 17.87 22.12
N ALA A 348 -9.81 18.16 21.04
CA ALA A 348 -10.68 19.33 20.86
C ALA A 348 -12.15 18.96 21.11
#